data_AF-A0A381EIL6-F1
#
_entry.id   AF-A0A381EIL6-F1
#
_cell.length_a   1.000
_cell.length_b   1.000
_cell.length_c   1.000
_cell.angle_alpha   90.00
_cell.angle_beta   90.00
_cell.angle_gamma   90.00
#
_symmetry.space_group_name_H-M   'P 1'
#
loop_
_entity.id
_entity.type
_entity.pdbx_description
1 polymer ?
#
loop_
_entity_poly.entity_id
_entity_poly.type
_entity_poly.pdbx_seq_one_letter_code
_entity_poly.pdbx_strand_id
1 'polypeptide(L)' 'MNKIITNLNEAFKDIKDGVTLLVGGFGLCGISEYAIAKIKELKNLTIVSNNCSIDDFGLGLLL' A
#
# COMPACT_ATOMS: atom_id res chain seq x y z
N MET A 1 -0.23 -1.71 -25.90
CA MET A 1 -0.14 -2.52 -24.66
C MET A 1 -0.95 -1.81 -23.59
N ASN A 2 -2.09 -2.38 -23.18
CA ASN A 2 -2.96 -1.79 -22.14
C ASN A 2 -2.50 -2.27 -20.76
N LYS A 3 -2.44 -1.38 -19.77
CA LYS A 3 -2.08 -1.67 -18.37
C LYS A 3 -3.19 -1.31 -17.38
N ILE A 4 -4.38 -0.95 -17.87
CA ILE A 4 -5.53 -0.68 -17.03
C ILE A 4 -5.99 -2.01 -16.42
N ILE A 5 -6.04 -2.05 -15.10
CA ILE A 5 -6.54 -3.16 -14.30
C ILE A 5 -7.80 -2.71 -13.57
N THR A 6 -8.80 -3.59 -13.47
CA THR A 6 -10.05 -3.33 -12.74
C THR A 6 -10.13 -4.08 -11.42
N ASN A 7 -9.17 -4.97 -11.14
CA ASN A 7 -9.09 -5.77 -9.94
C ASN A 7 -7.68 -5.68 -9.33
N LEU A 8 -7.59 -5.23 -8.07
CA LEU A 8 -6.31 -5.09 -7.35
C LEU A 8 -5.60 -6.41 -7.11
N ASN A 9 -6.31 -7.54 -7.05
CA ASN A 9 -5.67 -8.85 -6.93
C ASN A 9 -4.73 -9.14 -8.11
N GLU A 10 -5.03 -8.62 -9.31
CA GLU A 10 -4.16 -8.77 -10.47
C GLU A 10 -2.86 -7.96 -10.32
N ALA A 11 -2.93 -6.76 -9.75
CA ALA A 11 -1.74 -5.94 -9.45
C ALA A 11 -0.86 -6.57 -8.35
N PHE A 12 -1.47 -7.26 -7.39
CA PHE A 12 -0.79 -7.79 -6.22
C PHE A 12 -0.36 -9.27 -6.35
N LYS A 13 -0.67 -9.93 -7.47
CA LYS A 13 -0.46 -11.37 -7.67
C LYS A 13 0.97 -11.85 -7.40
N ASP A 14 1.96 -10.99 -7.66
CA ASP A 14 3.39 -11.31 -7.54
C ASP A 14 4.03 -10.71 -6.27
N ILE A 15 3.25 -9.98 -5.45
CA ILE A 15 3.72 -9.35 -4.20
C ILE A 15 3.54 -10.37 -3.07
N LYS A 16 4.59 -10.56 -2.27
CA LYS A 16 4.63 -11.56 -1.19
C LYS A 16 4.91 -10.90 0.16
N ASP A 17 4.70 -11.64 1.24
CA ASP A 17 5.17 -11.25 2.56
C ASP A 17 6.69 -11.02 2.58
N GLY A 18 7.16 -10.11 3.44
CA GLY A 18 8.59 -9.86 3.59
C GLY A 18 9.19 -8.84 2.61
N VAL A 19 8.41 -8.29 1.68
CA VAL A 19 8.91 -7.35 0.67
C VAL A 19 9.09 -5.93 1.21
N THR A 20 9.91 -5.15 0.50
CA THR A 20 10.02 -3.70 0.68
C THR A 20 9.12 -2.99 -0.32
N LEU A 21 8.24 -2.10 0.16
CA LEU A 21 7.37 -1.28 -0.69
C LEU A 21 7.67 0.21 -0.50
N LEU A 22 7.70 0.94 -1.62
CA LEU A 22 7.75 2.40 -1.63
C LEU A 22 6.32 2.91 -1.79
N VAL A 23 5.80 3.63 -0.78
CA VAL A 23 4.41 4.09 -0.78
C VAL A 23 4.39 5.62 -0.77
N GLY A 24 3.86 6.20 -1.84
CA GLY A 24 3.73 7.65 -2.01
C GLY A 24 2.65 8.28 -1.13
N GLY A 25 2.76 9.60 -0.94
CA GLY A 25 1.84 10.43 -0.16
C GLY A 25 2.57 11.37 0.81
N PHE A 26 1.90 12.43 1.26
CA PHE A 26 2.36 13.34 2.29
C PHE A 26 1.23 13.60 3.30
N GLY A 27 1.39 13.14 4.55
CA GLY A 27 0.28 13.07 5.49
C GLY A 27 -0.87 12.23 4.93
N LEU A 28 -1.98 12.90 4.56
CA LEU A 28 -3.16 12.30 3.91
C LEU A 28 -3.33 12.70 2.44
N CYS A 29 -2.43 13.52 1.90
CA CYS A 29 -2.52 13.99 0.52
C CYS A 29 -1.80 13.03 -0.43
N GLY A 30 -2.47 12.58 -1.49
CA GLY A 30 -1.88 11.74 -2.52
C GLY A 30 -1.58 10.30 -2.10
N ILE A 31 -2.27 9.79 -1.07
CA ILE A 31 -2.12 8.41 -0.60
C ILE A 31 -2.83 7.42 -1.54
N SER A 32 -2.29 6.21 -1.66
CA SER A 32 -2.87 5.15 -2.49
C SER A 32 -3.85 4.28 -1.70
N GLU A 33 -4.99 4.85 -1.30
CA GLU A 33 -5.96 4.25 -0.35
C GLU A 33 -6.33 2.79 -0.69
N TYR A 34 -6.71 2.52 -1.93
CA TYR A 34 -7.09 1.18 -2.34
C TYR A 34 -5.92 0.17 -2.31
N ALA A 35 -4.71 0.62 -2.64
CA ALA A 35 -3.53 -0.24 -2.56
C ALA A 35 -3.15 -0.50 -1.10
N ILE A 36 -3.25 0.51 -0.22
CA ILE A 36 -2.99 0.37 1.23
C ILE A 36 -3.94 -0.65 1.86
N ALA A 37 -5.24 -0.61 1.50
CA ALA A 37 -6.20 -1.61 1.96
C ALA A 37 -5.79 -3.04 1.58
N LYS A 38 -5.20 -3.23 0.39
CA LYS A 38 -4.69 -4.54 -0.05
C LYS A 38 -3.36 -4.92 0.63
N ILE A 39 -2.47 -3.94 0.83
CA ILE A 39 -1.20 -4.11 1.55
C ILE A 39 -1.42 -4.63 2.98
N LYS A 40 -2.52 -4.21 3.62
CA LYS A 40 -2.91 -4.68 4.97
C LYS A 40 -3.06 -6.20 5.09
N GLU A 41 -3.29 -6.90 3.98
CA GLU A 41 -3.40 -8.37 3.98
C GLU A 41 -2.02 -9.08 4.02
N LEU A 42 -0.92 -8.36 3.78
CA LEU A 42 0.44 -8.88 3.76
C LEU A 42 1.14 -8.70 5.11
N LYS A 43 2.21 -9.48 5.34
CA LYS A 43 2.95 -9.51 6.60
C LYS A 43 4.44 -9.23 6.42
N ASN A 44 5.08 -8.83 7.52
CA ASN A 44 6.53 -8.64 7.62
C ASN A 44 7.10 -7.65 6.59
N LEU A 45 6.34 -6.62 6.23
CA LEU A 45 6.73 -5.66 5.21
C LEU A 45 7.74 -4.64 5.75
N THR A 46 8.62 -4.17 4.86
CA THR A 46 9.34 -2.91 5.07
C THR A 46 8.68 -1.83 4.22
N ILE A 47 8.10 -0.82 4.85
CA ILE A 47 7.47 0.30 4.13
C ILE A 47 8.39 1.51 4.17
N VAL A 48 8.69 2.07 2.98
CA VAL A 48 9.36 3.36 2.84
C VAL A 48 8.33 4.39 2.42
N SER A 49 8.06 5.37 3.28
CA SER A 49 7.15 6.48 3.01
C SER A 49 7.58 7.71 3.78
N ASN A 50 7.06 8.88 3.39
CA ASN A 50 7.37 10.14 4.08
C ASN A 50 6.78 10.18 5.50
N ASN A 51 5.59 9.61 5.70
CA ASN A 51 4.90 9.52 6.99
C ASN A 51 4.10 8.21 7.09
N CYS A 52 3.75 7.80 8.30
CA CYS A 52 2.80 6.69 8.53
C CYS A 52 1.33 7.16 8.63
N SER A 53 1.01 8.34 8.07
CA SER A 53 -0.34 8.93 8.17
C SER A 53 -0.81 9.10 9.63
N ILE A 54 -2.05 8.72 9.95
CA ILE A 54 -2.67 8.81 11.29
C ILE A 54 -3.30 7.48 11.67
N ASP A 55 -3.64 7.29 12.94
CA ASP A 55 -4.33 6.08 13.42
C ASP A 55 -5.61 5.82 12.61
N ASP A 56 -5.84 4.55 12.28
CA ASP A 56 -6.98 4.06 11.51
C ASP A 56 -7.17 4.65 10.10
N PHE A 57 -6.19 5.37 9.55
CA PHE A 57 -6.28 5.91 8.18
C PHE A 57 -4.93 6.02 7.44
N GLY A 58 -4.93 5.77 6.13
CA GLY A 58 -3.69 5.70 5.35
C GLY A 58 -2.77 4.58 5.85
N LEU A 59 -1.47 4.83 5.95
CA LEU A 59 -0.51 3.83 6.43
C LEU A 59 -0.69 3.44 7.91
N GLY A 60 -1.40 4.24 8.71
CA GLY A 60 -1.73 3.88 10.10
C GLY A 60 -2.64 2.67 10.21
N LEU A 61 -3.30 2.26 9.12
CA LEU A 61 -4.04 0.99 9.04
C LEU A 61 -3.15 -0.26 9.13
N LEU A 62 -1.83 -0.11 8.97
CA LEU A 62 -0.83 -1.18 9.00
C LEU A 62 -0.09 -1.29 10.35
N LEU A 63 -0.36 -0.36 11.27
CA LEU A 63 0.20 -0.33 12.63
C LEU A 63 -0.79 -0.96 13.63
#